data_AF-A0A0W8C5V1-F1
#
_entry.id   AF-A0A0W8C5V1-F1
#
_cell.length_a   1.000
_cell.length_b   1.000
_cell.length_c   1.000
_cell.angle_alpha   90.00
_cell.angle_beta   90.00
_cell.angle_gamma   90.00
#
_symmetry.space_group_name_H-M   'P 1'
#
loop_
_entity.id
_entity.type
_entity.pdbx_description
1 polymer ?
#
loop_
_entity_poly.entity_id
_entity_poly.type
_entity_poly.pdbx_seq_one_letter_code
_entity_poly.pdbx_strand_id
1 'polypeptide(L)'
;MSVPPTSAANLNVGWDPSPLSASTGGDFDANSLIERTQEVKVDVNDYSRFKDIGKDLEDEDKKQDTQPAAVAPEAKCRNCSKPGAKLKCSVCKKAVYCARNCQASDWQFHKLVTDEPDLPENMRGYKNGLPYFHRELSKEEKNLIGDIAPQKIELKPAGPDPVQHDGSAWNKAGTFEERVVTKWAEDKWKEIFTGATYSEGNLQATLKAPEKISGDASICVVRGKKRYLFDFSLKLPFEVAISGGSTCKGTYEMNDISSDEDYEISCRLTKKLNNASEQSAVQAFVAKKDNGLQKELVRLISVFASEFQQQ
;
A
#
# COMPACT_ATOMS: atom_id res chain seq x y z
N MET A 1 -7.27 -23.81 -42.12
CA MET A 1 -8.60 -23.33 -41.70
C MET A 1 -8.38 -22.06 -40.91
N SER A 2 -8.69 -20.93 -41.52
CA SER A 2 -8.38 -19.59 -41.01
C SER A 2 -9.51 -19.08 -40.12
N VAL A 3 -9.17 -18.55 -38.95
CA VAL A 3 -10.13 -17.99 -37.98
C VAL A 3 -10.19 -16.47 -38.20
N PRO A 4 -11.37 -15.86 -38.38
CA PRO A 4 -11.49 -14.41 -38.59
C PRO A 4 -11.38 -13.61 -37.28
N PRO A 5 -11.01 -12.32 -37.34
CA PRO A 5 -10.91 -11.46 -36.17
C PRO A 5 -12.30 -10.98 -35.70
N THR A 6 -12.64 -11.26 -34.46
CA THR A 6 -13.85 -10.74 -33.79
C THR A 6 -13.66 -9.28 -33.39
N SER A 7 -14.50 -8.41 -33.98
CA SER A 7 -14.62 -6.98 -33.70
C SER A 7 -15.19 -6.72 -32.30
N ALA A 8 -14.58 -5.78 -31.58
CA ALA A 8 -15.06 -5.29 -30.30
C ALA A 8 -16.19 -4.28 -30.50
N ALA A 9 -17.43 -4.74 -30.51
CA ALA A 9 -18.60 -3.88 -30.41
C ALA A 9 -19.70 -4.63 -29.66
N ASN A 10 -19.84 -4.36 -28.36
CA ASN A 10 -21.09 -4.37 -27.58
C ASN A 10 -20.78 -4.20 -26.09
N LEU A 11 -20.42 -2.98 -25.69
CA LEU A 11 -20.64 -2.49 -24.33
C LEU A 11 -21.61 -1.33 -24.45
N ASN A 12 -22.88 -1.60 -24.15
CA ASN A 12 -23.97 -0.65 -24.12
C ASN A 12 -23.84 0.22 -22.85
N VAL A 13 -23.10 1.32 -22.95
CA VAL A 13 -23.23 2.45 -22.03
C VAL A 13 -24.24 3.42 -22.65
N GLY A 14 -25.40 3.53 -22.02
CA GLY A 14 -26.54 4.32 -22.49
C GLY A 14 -26.22 5.81 -22.57
N TRP A 15 -25.69 6.23 -23.70
CA TRP A 15 -25.65 7.61 -24.15
C TRP A 15 -26.49 7.69 -25.42
N ASP A 16 -27.59 8.43 -25.38
CA ASP A 16 -28.40 8.77 -26.56
C ASP A 16 -27.89 10.10 -27.16
N PRO A 17 -27.35 10.12 -28.39
CA PRO A 17 -26.99 11.33 -29.09
C PRO A 17 -28.02 11.61 -30.18
N SER A 18 -29.14 12.22 -29.83
CA SER A 18 -30.08 12.76 -30.82
C SER A 18 -30.27 14.28 -30.63
N PRO A 19 -30.12 15.09 -31.69
CA PRO A 19 -30.02 16.54 -31.59
C PRO A 19 -31.41 17.16 -31.45
N LEU A 20 -31.60 18.00 -30.44
CA LEU A 20 -32.84 18.76 -30.25
C LEU A 20 -32.89 19.92 -31.26
N SER A 21 -33.78 19.76 -32.23
CA SER A 21 -34.30 20.80 -33.11
C SER A 21 -34.93 21.95 -32.31
N ALA A 22 -34.70 23.18 -32.76
CA ALA A 22 -35.21 24.41 -32.15
C ALA A 22 -36.70 24.70 -32.46
N SER A 23 -37.26 25.65 -31.68
CA SER A 23 -38.57 26.34 -31.78
C SER A 23 -39.70 25.65 -31.00
N THR A 24 -40.51 26.28 -30.14
CA THR A 24 -40.92 27.69 -29.92
C THR A 24 -41.61 27.83 -28.55
N GLY A 25 -41.45 28.98 -27.88
CA GLY A 25 -42.52 29.70 -27.18
C GLY A 25 -42.96 29.20 -25.79
N GLY A 26 -42.41 29.81 -24.74
CA GLY A 26 -42.92 29.76 -23.36
C GLY A 26 -41.89 30.34 -22.40
N ASP A 27 -42.12 31.57 -21.93
CA ASP A 27 -41.22 32.32 -21.06
C ASP A 27 -40.83 31.55 -19.79
N PHE A 28 -39.54 31.24 -19.65
CA PHE A 28 -38.98 30.66 -18.43
C PHE A 28 -38.47 31.79 -17.54
N ASP A 29 -39.25 32.16 -16.52
CA ASP A 29 -38.88 33.19 -15.56
C ASP A 29 -37.81 32.66 -14.58
N ALA A 30 -36.57 33.13 -14.78
CA ALA A 30 -35.41 32.80 -13.98
C ALA A 30 -35.47 33.31 -12.53
N ASN A 31 -36.47 34.13 -12.15
CA ASN A 31 -36.67 34.55 -10.75
C ASN A 31 -37.43 33.54 -9.89
N SER A 32 -38.16 32.58 -10.46
CA SER A 32 -38.90 31.58 -9.69
C SER A 32 -38.02 30.55 -8.96
N LEU A 33 -36.75 30.42 -9.37
CA LEU A 33 -35.79 29.50 -8.75
C LEU A 33 -34.96 30.14 -7.63
N ILE A 34 -34.96 31.47 -7.53
CA ILE A 34 -34.18 32.21 -6.51
C ILE A 34 -35.00 32.40 -5.22
N GLU A 35 -36.34 32.49 -5.30
CA GLU A 35 -37.21 32.58 -4.11
C GLU A 35 -37.29 31.26 -3.32
N ARG A 36 -36.92 30.12 -3.89
CA ARG A 36 -36.91 28.83 -3.17
C ARG A 36 -35.68 28.64 -2.28
N THR A 37 -34.74 29.59 -2.29
CA THR A 37 -33.55 29.59 -1.42
C THR A 37 -33.56 30.66 -0.34
N GLN A 38 -34.69 31.36 -0.13
CA GLN A 38 -34.83 32.28 1.00
C GLN A 38 -34.98 31.49 2.31
N GLU A 39 -33.86 31.38 3.03
CA GLU A 39 -33.70 31.24 4.48
C GLU A 39 -34.79 30.46 5.25
N VAL A 40 -34.70 29.12 5.24
CA VAL A 40 -35.23 28.35 6.38
C VAL A 40 -34.22 28.45 7.52
N LYS A 41 -34.35 29.50 8.34
CA LYS A 41 -33.66 29.61 9.63
C LYS A 41 -34.27 28.62 10.61
N VAL A 42 -33.78 27.39 10.59
CA VAL A 42 -33.99 26.42 11.68
C VAL A 42 -33.02 26.78 12.81
N ASP A 43 -33.57 27.20 13.95
CA ASP A 43 -32.80 27.42 15.17
C ASP A 43 -32.24 26.06 15.65
N VAL A 44 -30.94 26.00 15.89
CA VAL A 44 -30.23 24.79 16.36
C VAL A 44 -30.77 24.30 17.72
N ASN A 45 -31.47 25.17 18.46
CA ASN A 45 -32.12 24.82 19.73
C ASN A 45 -33.64 24.61 19.65
N ASP A 46 -34.25 24.49 18.46
CA ASP A 46 -35.68 24.20 18.33
C ASP A 46 -36.00 22.70 18.47
N TYR A 47 -36.19 22.27 19.73
CA TYR A 47 -36.63 20.92 20.09
C TYR A 47 -38.15 20.72 20.02
N SER A 48 -38.90 21.61 19.37
CA SER A 48 -40.36 21.47 19.24
C SER A 48 -40.76 20.20 18.47
N ARG A 49 -39.85 19.63 17.67
CA ARG A 49 -40.01 18.34 16.99
C ARG A 49 -40.03 17.12 17.93
N PHE A 50 -39.59 17.28 19.19
CA PHE A 50 -39.47 16.18 20.16
C PHE A 50 -40.46 16.26 21.33
N LYS A 51 -41.35 17.27 21.36
CA LYS A 51 -42.31 17.46 22.46
C LYS A 51 -43.40 16.38 22.55
N ASP A 52 -43.59 15.60 21.49
CA ASP A 52 -44.61 14.55 21.42
C ASP A 52 -44.05 13.13 21.54
N ILE A 53 -42.75 12.96 21.82
CA ILE A 53 -42.17 11.63 22.09
C ILE A 53 -42.37 11.29 23.57
N GLY A 54 -43.41 10.51 23.87
CA GLY A 54 -43.68 9.97 25.22
C GLY A 54 -45.12 10.08 25.70
N LYS A 55 -46.06 10.57 24.87
CA LYS A 55 -47.45 10.82 25.27
C LYS A 55 -48.36 9.58 25.30
N ASP A 56 -47.83 8.39 25.04
CA ASP A 56 -48.63 7.17 24.92
C ASP A 56 -48.49 6.19 26.10
N LEU A 57 -48.09 6.64 27.29
CA LEU A 57 -48.06 5.79 28.49
C LEU A 57 -48.44 6.56 29.76
N GLU A 58 -49.72 6.93 29.87
CA GLU A 58 -50.37 7.12 31.17
C GLU A 58 -51.54 6.14 31.30
N ASP A 59 -51.49 5.36 32.38
CA ASP A 59 -52.57 5.06 33.33
C ASP A 59 -52.81 3.59 33.70
N GLU A 60 -53.19 3.46 34.99
CA GLU A 60 -53.65 2.30 35.77
C GLU A 60 -52.53 1.48 36.46
N ASP A 61 -52.52 1.23 37.78
CA ASP A 61 -53.57 1.31 38.79
C ASP A 61 -52.99 1.28 40.24
N LYS A 62 -53.77 1.84 41.15
CA LYS A 62 -54.00 1.50 42.58
C LYS A 62 -53.02 1.75 43.75
N LYS A 63 -53.67 2.38 44.73
CA LYS A 63 -53.37 2.72 46.13
C LYS A 63 -53.87 1.62 47.07
N GLN A 64 -53.11 1.27 48.11
CA GLN A 64 -53.48 0.64 49.41
C GLN A 64 -52.14 0.28 50.12
N ASP A 65 -51.90 0.34 51.43
CA ASP A 65 -52.64 0.76 52.61
C ASP A 65 -51.61 0.99 53.76
N THR A 66 -52.06 1.47 54.92
CA THR A 66 -51.25 2.09 55.98
C THR A 66 -50.83 1.14 57.14
N GLN A 67 -49.53 1.16 57.51
CA GLN A 67 -48.87 0.94 58.86
C GLN A 67 -48.94 -0.44 59.58
N PRO A 68 -48.07 -0.76 60.59
CA PRO A 68 -47.19 0.11 61.39
C PRO A 68 -45.73 -0.35 61.63
N ALA A 69 -45.01 0.53 62.33
CA ALA A 69 -43.61 0.52 62.74
C ALA A 69 -43.00 -0.80 63.21
N ALA A 70 -41.82 -1.10 62.65
CA ALA A 70 -40.77 -1.87 63.30
C ALA A 70 -39.44 -1.10 63.15
N VAL A 71 -38.74 -0.99 64.27
CA VAL A 71 -37.56 -0.17 64.57
C VAL A 71 -36.54 -0.12 63.42
N ALA A 72 -36.23 1.10 62.95
CA ALA A 72 -35.25 1.35 61.92
C ALA A 72 -33.84 0.90 62.36
N PRO A 73 -33.08 0.14 61.55
CA PRO A 73 -31.66 0.02 61.76
C PRO A 73 -31.03 1.38 61.46
N GLU A 74 -30.31 1.95 62.42
CA GLU A 74 -29.58 3.20 62.24
C GLU A 74 -28.61 3.06 61.06
N ALA A 75 -28.94 3.67 59.93
CA ALA A 75 -28.07 3.64 58.76
C ALA A 75 -26.72 4.28 59.11
N LYS A 76 -25.63 3.62 58.73
CA LYS A 76 -24.27 4.13 58.96
C LYS A 76 -23.88 5.08 57.83
N CYS A 77 -23.20 6.16 58.18
CA CYS A 77 -22.70 7.13 57.20
C CYS A 77 -21.64 6.49 56.30
N ARG A 78 -21.77 6.62 54.98
CA ARG A 78 -20.80 6.04 54.01
C ARG A 78 -19.36 6.52 54.20
N ASN A 79 -19.19 7.78 54.62
CA ASN A 79 -17.86 8.40 54.77
C ASN A 79 -17.23 8.09 56.13
N CYS A 80 -17.93 8.40 57.23
CA CYS A 80 -17.37 8.34 58.58
C CYS A 80 -17.84 7.13 59.40
N SER A 81 -18.69 6.28 58.83
CA SER A 81 -19.25 5.06 59.44
C SER A 81 -20.04 5.26 60.75
N LYS A 82 -20.31 6.51 61.16
CA LYS A 82 -21.11 6.81 62.35
C LYS A 82 -22.58 6.39 62.15
N PRO A 83 -23.22 5.79 63.17
CA PRO A 83 -24.63 5.44 63.12
C PRO A 83 -25.50 6.70 63.14
N GLY A 84 -26.74 6.60 62.63
CA GLY A 84 -27.71 7.70 62.62
C GLY A 84 -27.66 8.58 61.36
N ALA A 85 -27.14 8.07 60.25
CA ALA A 85 -27.15 8.77 58.96
C ALA A 85 -28.57 8.82 58.37
N LYS A 86 -29.04 10.03 58.06
CA LYS A 86 -30.40 10.27 57.52
C LYS A 86 -30.40 10.98 56.16
N LEU A 87 -29.27 11.59 55.78
CA LEU A 87 -29.17 12.39 54.56
C LEU A 87 -28.82 11.49 53.37
N LYS A 88 -29.75 11.27 52.44
CA LYS A 88 -29.49 10.52 51.20
C LYS A 88 -28.91 11.43 50.12
N CYS A 89 -28.02 10.89 49.28
CA CYS A 89 -27.52 11.61 48.10
C CYS A 89 -28.68 11.94 47.15
N SER A 90 -28.78 13.20 46.72
CA SER A 90 -29.85 13.65 45.81
C SER A 90 -29.72 13.07 44.39
N VAL A 91 -28.49 12.69 43.99
CA VAL A 91 -28.20 12.18 42.63
C VAL A 91 -28.54 10.70 42.53
N CYS A 92 -27.96 9.85 43.39
CA CYS A 92 -28.14 8.39 43.28
C CYS A 92 -29.19 7.82 44.24
N LYS A 93 -29.59 8.54 45.30
CA LYS A 93 -30.49 8.10 46.39
C LYS A 93 -30.06 6.83 47.16
N LYS A 94 -28.99 6.14 46.73
CA LYS A 94 -28.42 4.91 47.31
C LYS A 94 -27.45 5.19 48.47
N ALA A 95 -26.62 6.23 48.40
CA ALA A 95 -25.67 6.58 49.47
C ALA A 95 -26.32 7.43 50.58
N VAL A 96 -25.97 7.14 51.85
CA VAL A 96 -26.50 7.81 53.05
C VAL A 96 -25.38 8.40 53.91
N TYR A 97 -25.59 9.62 54.40
CA TYR A 97 -24.63 10.42 55.15
C TYR A 97 -25.22 10.98 56.44
N CYS A 98 -24.36 11.23 57.43
CA CYS A 98 -24.76 11.91 58.66
C CYS A 98 -24.91 13.42 58.48
N ALA A 99 -24.14 14.03 57.57
CA ALA A 99 -24.17 15.47 57.28
C ALA A 99 -23.59 15.78 55.89
N ARG A 100 -23.86 17.00 55.40
CA ARG A 100 -23.45 17.46 54.06
C ARG A 100 -21.92 17.55 53.89
N ASN A 101 -21.19 17.78 54.98
CA ASN A 101 -19.72 17.74 54.96
C ASN A 101 -19.18 16.35 54.58
N CYS A 102 -19.75 15.29 55.14
CA CYS A 102 -19.39 13.91 54.84
C CYS A 102 -19.75 13.52 53.41
N GLN A 103 -20.88 14.04 52.89
CA GLN A 103 -21.24 13.88 51.49
C GLN A 103 -20.22 14.56 50.56
N ALA A 104 -19.79 15.79 50.90
CA ALA A 104 -18.83 16.54 50.07
C ALA A 104 -17.43 15.90 50.06
N SER A 105 -16.94 15.40 51.20
CA SER A 105 -15.64 14.70 51.27
C SER A 105 -15.66 13.35 50.55
N ASP A 106 -16.77 12.61 50.65
CA ASP A 106 -16.95 11.34 49.94
C ASP A 106 -17.29 11.53 48.46
N TRP A 107 -17.66 12.74 48.03
CA TRP A 107 -18.06 13.00 46.64
C TRP A 107 -16.99 12.61 45.62
N GLN A 108 -15.69 12.72 45.96
CA GLN A 108 -14.60 12.30 45.07
C GLN A 108 -14.64 10.79 44.75
N PHE A 109 -15.07 9.97 45.71
CA PHE A 109 -15.10 8.51 45.58
C PHE A 109 -16.50 8.00 45.19
N HIS A 110 -17.53 8.62 45.76
CA HIS A 110 -18.92 8.30 45.47
C HIS A 110 -19.31 8.61 44.03
N LYS A 111 -18.85 9.74 43.46
CA LYS A 111 -19.17 10.15 42.08
C LYS A 111 -18.71 9.13 41.03
N LEU A 112 -17.60 8.42 41.26
CA LEU A 112 -17.13 7.37 40.36
C LEU A 112 -18.08 6.16 40.33
N VAL A 113 -18.86 5.96 41.40
CA VAL A 113 -19.78 4.83 41.55
C VAL A 113 -21.22 5.23 41.21
N THR A 114 -21.53 6.52 41.06
CA THR A 114 -22.90 6.96 40.72
C THR A 114 -23.30 6.74 39.27
N ASP A 115 -22.34 6.42 38.40
CA ASP A 115 -22.57 6.31 36.95
C ASP A 115 -22.63 4.86 36.46
N GLU A 116 -22.80 3.88 37.34
CA GLU A 116 -23.25 2.54 36.92
C GLU A 116 -24.78 2.51 36.90
N PRO A 117 -25.43 2.77 35.75
CA PRO A 117 -26.80 2.32 35.57
C PRO A 117 -26.80 0.81 35.79
N ASP A 118 -27.75 0.30 36.56
CA ASP A 118 -28.04 -1.14 36.67
C ASP A 118 -28.42 -1.65 35.27
N LEU A 119 -27.40 -1.93 34.44
CA LEU A 119 -27.58 -2.51 33.13
C LEU A 119 -28.05 -3.95 33.35
N PRO A 120 -29.15 -4.36 32.70
CA PRO A 120 -29.66 -5.71 32.86
C PRO A 120 -28.55 -6.71 32.49
N GLU A 121 -28.36 -7.70 33.36
CA GLU A 121 -27.26 -8.68 33.35
C GLU A 121 -27.14 -9.49 32.04
N ASN A 122 -28.12 -9.36 31.14
CA ASN A 122 -28.24 -10.05 29.86
C ASN A 122 -28.23 -9.11 28.63
N MET A 123 -27.55 -7.95 28.67
CA MET A 123 -27.30 -7.19 27.43
C MET A 123 -26.23 -7.89 26.59
N ARG A 124 -26.60 -8.32 25.38
CA ARG A 124 -25.69 -8.94 24.40
C ARG A 124 -24.50 -8.02 24.11
N GLY A 125 -23.29 -8.45 24.47
CA GLY A 125 -22.04 -7.71 24.24
C GLY A 125 -21.42 -7.02 25.45
N TYR A 126 -22.00 -7.17 26.65
CA TYR A 126 -21.41 -6.67 27.90
C TYR A 126 -21.39 -7.77 28.95
N LYS A 127 -20.22 -7.97 29.57
CA LYS A 127 -20.05 -8.85 30.74
C LYS A 127 -19.20 -8.12 31.75
N ASN A 128 -19.67 -8.01 33.00
CA ASN A 128 -18.99 -7.31 34.09
C ASN A 128 -18.65 -5.84 33.76
N GLY A 129 -19.55 -5.12 33.08
CA GLY A 129 -19.37 -3.69 32.77
C GLY A 129 -18.33 -3.36 31.69
N LEU A 130 -17.67 -4.37 31.10
CA LEU A 130 -16.73 -4.18 30.00
C LEU A 130 -17.35 -4.63 28.65
N PRO A 131 -17.06 -3.92 27.54
CA PRO A 131 -17.43 -4.36 26.20
C PRO A 131 -16.80 -5.73 25.92
N TYR A 132 -17.63 -6.76 25.86
CA TYR A 132 -17.21 -8.15 25.68
C TYR A 132 -17.59 -8.62 24.27
N PHE A 133 -16.66 -8.40 23.32
CA PHE A 133 -16.82 -8.80 21.92
C PHE A 133 -16.37 -10.24 21.68
N HIS A 134 -17.10 -11.21 22.24
CA HIS A 134 -17.06 -12.57 21.70
C HIS A 134 -18.32 -12.78 20.84
N ARG A 135 -18.13 -12.82 19.51
CA ARG A 135 -19.13 -13.41 18.63
C ARG A 135 -19.14 -14.91 18.92
N GLU A 136 -20.11 -15.34 19.72
CA GLU A 136 -20.38 -16.76 19.88
C GLU A 136 -20.81 -17.32 18.53
N LEU A 137 -19.93 -18.11 17.92
CA LEU A 137 -20.23 -18.77 16.65
C LEU A 137 -21.37 -19.77 16.89
N SER A 138 -22.40 -19.70 16.05
CA SER A 138 -23.53 -20.62 16.06
C SER A 138 -23.02 -22.06 15.85
N LYS A 139 -23.84 -23.06 16.21
CA LYS A 139 -23.47 -24.47 15.96
C LYS A 139 -23.24 -24.73 14.48
N GLU A 140 -23.99 -24.06 13.61
CA GLU A 140 -23.80 -24.12 12.16
C GLU A 140 -22.47 -23.49 11.74
N GLU A 141 -22.12 -22.33 12.28
CA GLU A 141 -20.84 -21.66 12.02
C GLU A 141 -19.64 -22.48 12.53
N LYS A 142 -19.77 -23.09 13.70
CA LYS A 142 -18.75 -24.02 14.25
C LYS A 142 -18.60 -25.27 13.39
N ASN A 143 -19.70 -25.81 12.86
CA ASN A 143 -19.67 -26.94 11.95
C ASN A 143 -19.06 -26.58 10.58
N LEU A 144 -19.28 -25.34 10.10
CA LEU A 144 -18.67 -24.80 8.88
C LEU A 144 -17.17 -24.56 9.02
N ILE A 145 -16.72 -24.11 10.20
CA ILE A 145 -15.31 -23.90 10.51
C ILE A 145 -14.57 -25.23 10.68
N GLY A 146 -15.26 -26.26 11.18
CA GLY A 146 -14.71 -27.61 11.32
C GLY A 146 -13.53 -27.68 12.30
N ASP A 147 -12.65 -28.67 12.08
CA ASP A 147 -11.42 -28.86 12.89
C ASP A 147 -10.25 -28.12 12.22
N ILE A 148 -9.88 -26.96 12.78
CA ILE A 148 -8.74 -26.16 12.31
C ILE A 148 -7.42 -26.70 12.89
N ALA A 149 -7.44 -27.80 13.64
CA ALA A 149 -6.21 -28.40 14.15
C ALA A 149 -5.30 -28.80 12.97
N PRO A 150 -4.03 -28.33 12.95
CA PRO A 150 -3.11 -28.66 11.88
C PRO A 150 -2.88 -30.18 11.86
N GLN A 151 -3.39 -30.83 10.80
CA GLN A 151 -3.23 -32.26 10.63
C GLN A 151 -1.79 -32.58 10.23
N LYS A 152 -1.23 -33.62 10.85
CA LYS A 152 0.10 -34.13 10.52
C LYS A 152 0.09 -34.63 9.07
N ILE A 153 0.95 -34.06 8.23
CA ILE A 153 1.07 -34.45 6.82
C ILE A 153 1.62 -35.86 6.75
N GLU A 154 0.79 -36.82 6.39
CA GLU A 154 1.25 -38.13 5.94
C GLU A 154 1.70 -38.00 4.48
N LEU A 155 2.97 -38.34 4.22
CA LEU A 155 3.57 -38.33 2.89
C LEU A 155 2.89 -39.40 2.01
N LYS A 156 1.79 -39.02 1.33
CA LYS A 156 1.19 -39.79 0.25
C LYS A 156 1.62 -39.19 -1.10
N PRO A 157 2.02 -40.01 -2.10
CA PRO A 157 2.76 -39.50 -3.26
C PRO A 157 1.86 -38.85 -4.32
N ALA A 158 2.42 -37.80 -4.94
CA ALA A 158 2.16 -37.26 -6.28
C ALA A 158 0.69 -36.96 -6.70
N GLY A 159 0.24 -35.74 -6.38
CA GLY A 159 -0.66 -34.95 -7.25
C GLY A 159 0.16 -33.94 -8.07
N PRO A 160 -0.43 -33.34 -9.14
CA PRO A 160 0.26 -32.94 -10.37
C PRO A 160 1.49 -32.07 -10.09
N ASP A 161 2.54 -32.34 -10.84
CA ASP A 161 3.89 -31.79 -10.69
C ASP A 161 3.88 -30.31 -10.28
N PRO A 162 4.76 -29.89 -9.35
CA PRO A 162 4.88 -28.48 -9.03
C PRO A 162 5.19 -27.75 -10.33
N VAL A 163 4.25 -26.91 -10.79
CA VAL A 163 4.50 -25.99 -11.89
C VAL A 163 5.78 -25.27 -11.52
N GLN A 164 6.79 -25.43 -12.36
CA GLN A 164 8.11 -24.84 -12.19
C GLN A 164 7.91 -23.33 -12.02
N HIS A 165 7.93 -22.86 -10.77
CA HIS A 165 7.65 -21.46 -10.45
C HIS A 165 8.96 -20.73 -10.24
N ASP A 166 9.15 -19.72 -11.06
CA ASP A 166 10.40 -18.97 -11.16
C ASP A 166 10.45 -17.81 -10.13
N GLY A 167 9.98 -18.07 -8.90
CA GLY A 167 9.91 -17.10 -7.81
C GLY A 167 10.01 -17.77 -6.45
N SER A 168 10.03 -16.99 -5.37
CA SER A 168 10.21 -17.56 -4.03
C SER A 168 9.05 -18.49 -3.65
N ALA A 169 9.35 -19.52 -2.85
CA ALA A 169 8.43 -20.60 -2.51
C ALA A 169 7.12 -20.14 -1.83
N TRP A 170 7.09 -18.88 -1.37
CA TRP A 170 5.93 -18.27 -0.72
C TRP A 170 4.88 -17.74 -1.72
N ASN A 171 5.25 -17.52 -2.98
CA ASN A 171 4.40 -16.87 -3.99
C ASN A 171 3.59 -17.86 -4.85
N LYS A 172 2.99 -18.87 -4.22
CA LYS A 172 2.17 -19.88 -4.91
C LYS A 172 0.92 -19.28 -5.60
N ALA A 173 0.49 -18.08 -5.22
CA ALA A 173 -0.68 -17.39 -5.76
C ALA A 173 -0.38 -16.46 -6.96
N GLY A 174 0.87 -16.40 -7.45
CA GLY A 174 1.23 -15.55 -8.59
C GLY A 174 1.30 -14.05 -8.27
N THR A 175 1.49 -13.70 -6.99
CA THR A 175 1.73 -12.33 -6.52
C THR A 175 3.00 -11.74 -7.14
N PHE A 176 3.00 -10.43 -7.37
CA PHE A 176 4.19 -9.68 -7.82
C PHE A 176 5.32 -9.80 -6.79
N GLU A 177 6.52 -10.17 -7.25
CA GLU A 177 7.75 -10.19 -6.45
C GLU A 177 8.83 -9.42 -7.19
N GLU A 178 9.54 -8.53 -6.50
CA GLU A 178 10.67 -7.79 -7.06
C GLU A 178 11.91 -8.00 -6.21
N ARG A 179 13.02 -8.37 -6.86
CA ARG A 179 14.34 -8.44 -6.26
C ARG A 179 15.23 -7.36 -6.86
N VAL A 180 15.63 -6.39 -6.07
CA VAL A 180 16.60 -5.37 -6.48
C VAL A 180 18.00 -5.97 -6.48
N VAL A 181 18.68 -5.89 -7.62
CA VAL A 181 20.01 -6.48 -7.87
C VAL A 181 20.99 -5.45 -8.45
N THR A 182 20.71 -4.15 -8.32
CA THR A 182 21.55 -3.04 -8.80
C THR A 182 23.01 -3.14 -8.35
N LYS A 183 23.28 -3.48 -7.09
CA LYS A 183 24.66 -3.61 -6.58
C LYS A 183 25.46 -4.69 -7.29
N TRP A 184 24.82 -5.84 -7.52
CA TRP A 184 25.43 -6.93 -8.29
C TRP A 184 25.75 -6.46 -9.71
N ALA A 185 24.83 -5.73 -10.34
CA ALA A 185 25.01 -5.24 -11.70
C ALA A 185 26.16 -4.21 -11.80
N GLU A 186 26.25 -3.26 -10.87
CA GLU A 186 27.34 -2.28 -10.81
C GLU A 186 28.72 -2.95 -10.68
N ASP A 187 28.82 -3.98 -9.84
CA ASP A 187 30.09 -4.71 -9.65
C ASP A 187 30.42 -5.58 -10.87
N LYS A 188 29.41 -6.20 -11.49
CA LYS A 188 29.60 -7.00 -12.71
C LYS A 188 30.05 -6.13 -13.89
N TRP A 189 29.51 -4.91 -14.05
CA TRP A 189 30.00 -3.97 -15.06
C TRP A 189 31.48 -3.64 -14.89
N LYS A 190 31.94 -3.46 -13.64
CA LYS A 190 33.37 -3.22 -13.36
C LYS A 190 34.21 -4.44 -13.74
N GLU A 191 33.75 -5.65 -13.42
CA GLU A 191 34.43 -6.90 -13.76
C GLU A 191 34.55 -7.11 -15.27
N ILE A 192 33.46 -6.95 -16.01
CA ILE A 192 33.40 -7.21 -17.47
C ILE A 192 34.30 -6.26 -18.25
N PHE A 193 34.30 -4.97 -17.89
CA PHE A 193 35.04 -3.96 -18.65
C PHE A 193 36.49 -3.82 -18.23
N THR A 194 36.83 -4.06 -16.96
CA THR A 194 38.20 -3.81 -16.47
C THR A 194 39.18 -4.81 -17.08
N GLY A 195 40.06 -4.32 -17.97
CA GLY A 195 41.10 -5.14 -18.59
C GLY A 195 40.62 -5.92 -19.82
N ALA A 196 39.38 -5.72 -20.28
CA ALA A 196 38.94 -6.25 -21.56
C ALA A 196 39.77 -5.65 -22.70
N THR A 197 40.28 -6.52 -23.59
CA THR A 197 41.12 -6.13 -24.71
C THR A 197 40.54 -6.61 -26.03
N TYR A 198 40.69 -5.80 -27.07
CA TYR A 198 40.24 -6.14 -28.42
C TYR A 198 41.25 -5.65 -29.44
N SER A 199 41.69 -6.55 -30.30
CA SER A 199 42.67 -6.25 -31.35
C SER A 199 42.09 -6.51 -32.73
N GLU A 200 42.24 -5.54 -33.63
CA GLU A 200 41.87 -5.68 -35.04
C GLU A 200 42.98 -5.08 -35.90
N GLY A 201 43.64 -5.95 -36.70
CA GLY A 201 44.78 -5.56 -37.52
C GLY A 201 45.91 -4.98 -36.67
N ASN A 202 46.23 -3.70 -36.90
CA ASN A 202 47.34 -3.00 -36.24
C ASN A 202 46.92 -2.22 -34.98
N LEU A 203 45.65 -2.30 -34.58
CA LEU A 203 45.08 -1.56 -33.46
C LEU A 203 44.69 -2.51 -32.34
N GLN A 204 45.09 -2.19 -31.11
CA GLN A 204 44.68 -2.91 -29.91
C GLN A 204 44.06 -1.93 -28.91
N ALA A 205 42.80 -2.12 -28.57
CA ALA A 205 42.10 -1.39 -27.53
C ALA A 205 42.15 -2.14 -26.20
N THR A 206 42.28 -1.38 -25.12
CA THR A 206 42.16 -1.83 -23.74
C THR A 206 41.14 -0.96 -23.03
N LEU A 207 40.09 -1.58 -22.51
CA LEU A 207 39.06 -0.93 -21.71
C LEU A 207 39.53 -0.78 -20.26
N LYS A 208 39.19 0.35 -19.65
CA LYS A 208 39.46 0.63 -18.22
C LYS A 208 38.19 0.43 -17.41
N ALA A 209 38.32 0.55 -16.08
CA ALA A 209 37.17 0.49 -15.21
C ALA A 209 36.14 1.58 -15.60
N PRO A 210 34.83 1.25 -15.63
CA PRO A 210 33.77 2.20 -15.92
C PRO A 210 33.66 3.25 -14.79
N GLU A 211 33.36 4.47 -15.19
CA GLU A 211 33.15 5.64 -14.34
C GLU A 211 31.70 6.10 -14.43
N LYS A 212 31.19 6.73 -13.36
CA LYS A 212 29.83 7.32 -13.32
C LYS A 212 28.73 6.34 -13.74
N ILE A 213 28.76 5.11 -13.22
CA ILE A 213 27.66 4.16 -13.39
C ILE A 213 26.44 4.70 -12.63
N SER A 214 25.33 4.89 -13.33
CA SER A 214 24.04 5.31 -12.78
C SER A 214 22.96 4.48 -13.43
N GLY A 215 22.04 3.93 -12.64
CA GLY A 215 20.98 3.09 -13.16
C GLY A 215 20.41 2.17 -12.10
N ASP A 216 19.52 1.29 -12.53
CA ASP A 216 18.89 0.29 -11.68
C ASP A 216 18.76 -1.05 -12.39
N ALA A 217 18.71 -2.11 -11.57
CA ALA A 217 18.49 -3.46 -12.03
C ALA A 217 17.59 -4.20 -11.03
N SER A 218 16.50 -4.77 -11.53
CA SER A 218 15.59 -5.59 -10.74
C SER A 218 15.07 -6.80 -11.52
N ILE A 219 14.74 -7.84 -10.77
CA ILE A 219 14.15 -9.07 -11.29
C ILE A 219 12.74 -9.15 -10.76
N CYS A 220 11.77 -8.98 -11.66
CA CYS A 220 10.35 -8.96 -11.35
C CYS A 220 9.71 -10.29 -11.75
N VAL A 221 9.03 -10.97 -10.82
CA VAL A 221 8.23 -12.16 -11.09
C VAL A 221 6.77 -11.73 -11.17
N VAL A 222 6.19 -11.81 -12.37
CA VAL A 222 4.79 -11.44 -12.61
C VAL A 222 4.07 -12.66 -13.18
N ARG A 223 3.04 -13.16 -12.48
CA ARG A 223 2.28 -14.36 -12.87
C ARG A 223 3.18 -15.57 -13.14
N GLY A 224 4.22 -15.75 -12.32
CA GLY A 224 5.18 -16.86 -12.43
C GLY A 224 6.23 -16.71 -13.54
N LYS A 225 6.25 -15.60 -14.30
CA LYS A 225 7.29 -15.32 -15.31
C LYS A 225 8.26 -14.26 -14.80
N LYS A 226 9.56 -14.58 -14.80
CA LYS A 226 10.63 -13.60 -14.54
C LYS A 226 10.74 -12.58 -15.66
N ARG A 227 10.96 -11.33 -15.26
CA ARG A 227 11.28 -10.18 -16.10
C ARG A 227 12.57 -9.58 -15.55
N TYR A 228 13.56 -9.50 -16.40
CA TYR A 228 14.87 -8.96 -16.09
C TYR A 228 14.88 -7.52 -16.58
N LEU A 229 14.79 -6.58 -15.65
CA LEU A 229 14.74 -5.15 -15.93
C LEU A 229 16.08 -4.55 -15.51
N PHE A 230 16.72 -3.86 -16.44
CA PHE A 230 17.87 -3.04 -16.14
C PHE A 230 17.91 -1.85 -17.09
N ASP A 231 18.42 -0.74 -16.57
CA ASP A 231 18.69 0.48 -17.31
C ASP A 231 19.94 1.12 -16.67
N PHE A 232 20.99 1.29 -17.47
CA PHE A 232 22.23 1.90 -17.01
C PHE A 232 22.76 2.93 -17.99
N SER A 233 23.33 3.99 -17.41
CA SER A 233 24.19 4.95 -18.08
C SER A 233 25.58 4.93 -17.43
N LEU A 234 26.64 4.87 -18.25
CA LEU A 234 28.02 4.83 -17.76
C LEU A 234 29.00 5.50 -18.73
N LYS A 235 30.15 5.93 -18.18
CA LYS A 235 31.28 6.42 -18.97
C LYS A 235 32.41 5.42 -18.92
N LEU A 236 32.89 4.97 -20.08
CA LEU A 236 33.90 3.94 -20.17
C LEU A 236 35.17 4.48 -20.84
N PRO A 237 36.23 4.76 -20.05
CA PRO A 237 37.52 5.16 -20.59
C PRO A 237 38.22 3.99 -21.29
N PHE A 238 38.92 4.27 -22.38
CA PHE A 238 39.69 3.27 -23.12
C PHE A 238 41.00 3.83 -23.66
N GLU A 239 41.91 2.93 -24.00
CA GLU A 239 43.22 3.24 -24.60
C GLU A 239 43.47 2.34 -25.79
N VAL A 240 43.87 2.93 -26.92
CA VAL A 240 44.18 2.24 -28.17
C VAL A 240 45.67 2.35 -28.44
N ALA A 241 46.36 1.23 -28.48
CA ALA A 241 47.73 1.09 -28.93
C ALA A 241 47.77 0.77 -30.43
N ILE A 242 48.56 1.55 -31.17
CA ILE A 242 48.84 1.32 -32.59
C ILE A 242 50.20 0.63 -32.68
N SER A 243 50.32 -0.38 -33.54
CA SER A 243 51.55 -1.16 -33.74
C SER A 243 52.79 -0.32 -34.16
N GLY A 244 52.61 0.97 -34.47
CA GLY A 244 53.67 1.96 -34.71
C GLY A 244 54.15 2.72 -33.47
N GLY A 245 53.73 2.32 -32.25
CA GLY A 245 54.16 2.93 -30.98
C GLY A 245 53.33 4.13 -30.50
N SER A 246 52.38 4.61 -31.32
CA SER A 246 51.43 5.65 -30.94
C SER A 246 50.31 5.10 -30.07
N THR A 247 49.93 5.84 -29.02
CA THR A 247 48.76 5.54 -28.18
C THR A 247 47.74 6.68 -28.21
N CYS A 248 46.46 6.30 -28.34
CA CYS A 248 45.33 7.20 -28.29
C CYS A 248 44.43 6.84 -27.11
N LYS A 249 43.85 7.83 -26.44
CA LYS A 249 42.92 7.63 -25.32
C LYS A 249 41.57 8.20 -25.70
N GLY A 250 40.52 7.54 -25.26
CA GLY A 250 39.15 7.97 -25.47
C GLY A 250 38.23 7.59 -24.33
N THR A 251 36.98 7.99 -24.47
CA THR A 251 35.91 7.69 -23.54
C THR A 251 34.65 7.41 -24.33
N TYR A 252 34.01 6.29 -24.04
CA TYR A 252 32.63 6.04 -24.44
C TYR A 252 31.69 6.60 -23.40
N GLU A 253 30.61 7.22 -23.85
CA GLU A 253 29.47 7.61 -23.04
C GLU A 253 28.30 6.79 -23.57
N MET A 254 27.83 5.87 -22.72
CA MET A 254 26.82 4.88 -23.04
C MET A 254 25.59 5.21 -22.21
N ASN A 255 24.49 5.56 -22.87
CA ASN A 255 23.20 5.82 -22.25
C ASN A 255 22.20 4.73 -22.65
N ASP A 256 21.16 4.60 -21.84
CA ASP A 256 20.02 3.71 -22.09
C ASP A 256 20.47 2.26 -22.38
N ILE A 257 21.41 1.73 -21.58
CA ILE A 257 21.82 0.33 -21.70
C ILE A 257 20.75 -0.53 -21.04
N SER A 258 19.84 -1.07 -21.86
CA SER A 258 18.72 -1.92 -21.44
C SER A 258 18.65 -3.26 -22.19
N SER A 259 17.61 -4.04 -21.94
CA SER A 259 17.42 -5.38 -22.53
C SER A 259 16.97 -5.37 -24.01
N ASP A 260 16.73 -4.19 -24.58
CA ASP A 260 16.15 -3.96 -25.91
C ASP A 260 17.19 -3.70 -27.03
N GLU A 261 18.49 -3.73 -26.69
CA GLU A 261 19.60 -3.61 -27.64
C GLU A 261 19.69 -2.27 -28.40
N ASP A 262 18.90 -1.25 -28.04
CA ASP A 262 18.91 0.07 -28.70
C ASP A 262 19.80 1.08 -27.95
N TYR A 263 21.07 0.72 -27.81
CA TYR A 263 22.03 1.48 -27.00
C TYR A 263 22.46 2.80 -27.64
N GLU A 264 22.44 3.89 -26.86
CA GLU A 264 23.05 5.14 -27.28
C GLU A 264 24.53 5.17 -26.87
N ILE A 265 25.41 4.77 -27.79
CA ILE A 265 26.86 4.77 -27.58
C ILE A 265 27.51 5.92 -28.34
N SER A 266 28.07 6.88 -27.62
CA SER A 266 28.87 7.96 -28.19
C SER A 266 30.34 7.82 -27.81
N CYS A 267 31.24 8.18 -28.72
CA CYS A 267 32.69 8.06 -28.52
C CYS A 267 33.37 9.44 -28.60
N ARG A 268 34.21 9.76 -27.62
CA ARG A 268 35.06 10.96 -27.62
C ARG A 268 36.52 10.59 -27.49
N LEU A 269 37.36 11.05 -28.43
CA LEU A 269 38.81 10.90 -28.35
C LEU A 269 39.41 12.10 -27.61
N THR A 270 40.26 11.85 -26.61
CA THR A 270 40.87 12.92 -25.79
C THR A 270 42.15 13.46 -26.42
N LYS A 271 42.89 12.62 -27.15
CA LYS A 271 44.15 12.98 -27.82
C LYS A 271 44.05 12.78 -29.32
N LYS A 272 44.21 13.86 -30.08
CA LYS A 272 44.38 13.78 -31.55
C LYS A 272 45.77 13.21 -31.85
N LEU A 273 45.83 12.23 -32.76
CA LEU A 273 47.10 11.71 -33.27
C LEU A 273 47.71 12.71 -34.25
N ASN A 274 49.04 12.76 -34.31
CA ASN A 274 49.76 13.68 -35.20
C ASN A 274 49.57 13.35 -36.68
N ASN A 275 49.27 12.08 -36.97
CA ASN A 275 49.05 11.58 -38.32
C ASN A 275 47.55 11.49 -38.62
N ALA A 276 47.07 12.28 -39.57
CA ALA A 276 45.65 12.35 -39.92
C ALA A 276 45.09 11.01 -40.43
N SER A 277 45.91 10.19 -41.11
CA SER A 277 45.51 8.87 -41.58
C SER A 277 45.29 7.90 -40.42
N GLU A 278 46.20 7.87 -39.44
CA GLU A 278 46.06 7.06 -38.23
C GLU A 278 44.88 7.52 -37.38
N GLN A 279 44.65 8.84 -37.27
CA GLN A 279 43.50 9.38 -36.55
C GLN A 279 42.18 8.92 -37.17
N SER A 280 42.06 8.99 -38.50
CA SER A 280 40.87 8.54 -39.22
C SER A 280 40.65 7.03 -39.05
N ALA A 281 41.72 6.23 -39.11
CA ALA A 281 41.66 4.79 -38.89
C ALA A 281 41.23 4.43 -37.46
N VAL A 282 41.79 5.09 -36.44
CA VAL A 282 41.39 4.90 -35.04
C VAL A 282 39.94 5.34 -34.84
N GLN A 283 39.53 6.49 -35.38
CA GLN A 283 38.15 6.94 -35.30
C GLN A 283 37.18 5.97 -35.95
N ALA A 284 37.52 5.41 -37.11
CA ALA A 284 36.72 4.38 -37.77
C ALA A 284 36.67 3.06 -36.98
N PHE A 285 37.73 2.72 -36.25
CA PHE A 285 37.80 1.53 -35.40
C PHE A 285 36.96 1.68 -34.12
N VAL A 286 36.88 2.89 -33.54
CA VAL A 286 36.18 3.11 -32.25
C VAL A 286 34.74 3.62 -32.41
N ALA A 287 34.45 4.45 -33.42
CA ALA A 287 33.17 5.17 -33.52
C ALA A 287 32.22 4.59 -34.57
N LYS A 288 32.64 3.59 -35.35
CA LYS A 288 31.78 2.98 -36.35
C LYS A 288 30.83 1.99 -35.70
N LYS A 289 29.53 2.24 -35.82
CA LYS A 289 28.47 1.33 -35.36
C LYS A 289 28.69 -0.08 -35.92
N ASP A 290 28.53 -1.07 -35.05
CA ASP A 290 28.63 -2.51 -35.34
C ASP A 290 29.99 -2.99 -35.89
N ASN A 291 31.05 -2.20 -35.71
CA ASN A 291 32.40 -2.59 -36.14
C ASN A 291 33.45 -2.29 -35.07
N GLY A 292 34.63 -2.91 -35.24
CA GLY A 292 35.78 -2.68 -34.38
C GLY A 292 35.47 -2.80 -32.90
N LEU A 293 35.88 -1.80 -32.12
CA LEU A 293 35.71 -1.79 -30.68
C LEU A 293 34.24 -1.70 -30.24
N GLN A 294 33.39 -1.02 -31.01
CA GLN A 294 31.97 -0.89 -30.66
C GLN A 294 31.23 -2.22 -30.74
N LYS A 295 31.60 -3.09 -31.71
CA LYS A 295 31.08 -4.46 -31.78
C LYS A 295 31.45 -5.28 -30.55
N GLU A 296 32.68 -5.12 -30.07
CA GLU A 296 33.13 -5.79 -28.86
C GLU A 296 32.39 -5.27 -27.62
N LEU A 297 32.12 -3.95 -27.53
CA LEU A 297 31.31 -3.39 -26.45
C LEU A 297 29.92 -4.02 -26.41
N VAL A 298 29.24 -4.12 -27.55
CA VAL A 298 27.93 -4.79 -27.63
C VAL A 298 28.04 -6.25 -27.19
N ARG A 299 29.09 -6.97 -27.58
CA ARG A 299 29.33 -8.34 -27.13
C ARG A 299 29.49 -8.43 -25.60
N LEU A 300 30.23 -7.50 -24.98
CA LEU A 300 30.40 -7.44 -23.52
C LEU A 300 29.07 -7.14 -22.80
N ILE A 301 28.24 -6.25 -23.36
CA ILE A 301 26.89 -5.99 -22.86
C ILE A 301 26.01 -7.25 -22.97
N SER A 302 26.10 -8.00 -24.06
CA SER A 302 25.37 -9.27 -24.19
C SER A 302 25.82 -10.32 -23.17
N VAL A 303 27.12 -10.35 -22.82
CA VAL A 303 27.64 -11.20 -21.73
C VAL A 303 27.02 -10.79 -20.40
N PHE A 304 26.99 -9.48 -20.09
CA PHE A 304 26.31 -8.97 -18.90
C PHE A 304 24.83 -9.40 -18.86
N ALA A 305 24.09 -9.19 -19.96
CA ALA A 305 22.68 -9.55 -20.03
C ALA A 305 22.43 -11.05 -19.83
N SER A 306 23.32 -11.90 -20.36
CA SER A 306 23.25 -13.35 -20.20
C SER A 306 23.53 -13.80 -18.76
N GLU A 307 24.46 -13.15 -18.07
CA GLU A 307 24.74 -13.42 -16.66
C GLU A 307 23.65 -12.86 -15.74
N PHE A 308 23.06 -11.72 -16.08
CA PHE A 308 21.95 -11.12 -15.36
C PHE A 308 20.72 -12.04 -15.36
N GLN A 309 20.47 -12.74 -16.46
CA GLN A 309 19.42 -13.75 -16.55
C GLN A 309 19.61 -14.93 -15.59
N GLN A 310 20.83 -15.16 -15.09
CA GLN A 310 21.15 -16.27 -14.18
C GLN A 310 20.98 -15.89 -12.69
N GLN A 311 20.66 -14.64 -12.37
CA GLN A 311 20.38 -14.15 -11.01
C GLN A 311 18.94 -14.43 -10.52
#